data_AF-A0A811R9M8-F1
#
_entry.id   AF-A0A811R9M8-F1
#
_cell.length_a   1.000
_cell.length_b   1.000
_cell.length_c   1.000
_cell.angle_alpha   90.00
_cell.angle_beta   90.00
_cell.angle_gamma   90.00
#
_symmetry.space_group_name_H-M   'P 1'
#
loop_
_entity.id
_entity.type
_entity.pdbx_description
1 polymer ?
#
loop_
_entity_poly.entity_id
_entity_poly.type
_entity_poly.pdbx_seq_one_letter_code
_entity_poly.pdbx_strand_id
1 'polypeptide(L)'
;MASGAAASSVLSLLLLAAFAASARAATFTITNNCGSTVWPAATPVGGGTQLDPGQTWTVDVPVGTQSDRVWGRTGTGVTLNCGGARCPDA
;
A
#
# COMPACT_ATOMS: atom_id res chain seq x y z
N MET A 1 43.44 -18.49 18.72
CA MET A 1 42.81 -17.46 17.86
C MET A 1 41.77 -18.15 16.97
N ALA A 2 40.51 -18.23 17.41
CA ALA A 2 39.43 -18.83 16.61
C ALA A 2 38.03 -18.21 16.89
N SER A 3 37.89 -17.41 17.95
CA SER A 3 36.59 -16.82 18.34
C SER A 3 36.12 -15.62 17.51
N GLY A 4 36.98 -15.03 16.66
CA GLY A 4 36.62 -13.83 15.88
C GLY A 4 35.67 -14.11 14.71
N ALA A 5 35.86 -15.24 14.02
CA ALA A 5 35.06 -15.59 12.85
C ALA A 5 33.62 -15.99 13.21
N ALA A 6 33.45 -16.83 14.26
CA ALA A 6 32.13 -17.27 14.70
C ALA A 6 31.27 -16.12 15.26
N ALA A 7 31.87 -15.21 16.04
CA ALA A 7 31.16 -14.04 16.55
C ALA A 7 30.72 -13.08 15.43
N SER A 8 31.55 -12.90 14.41
CA SER A 8 31.23 -12.07 13.23
C SER A 8 30.10 -12.67 12.38
N SER A 9 30.11 -13.99 12.17
CA SER A 9 29.02 -14.68 11.46
C SER A 9 27.70 -14.62 12.22
N VAL A 10 27.71 -14.79 13.55
CA VAL A 10 26.51 -14.68 14.39
C VAL A 10 25.96 -13.26 14.38
N LEU A 11 26.82 -12.24 14.50
CA LEU A 11 26.41 -10.84 14.41
C LEU A 11 25.78 -10.52 13.04
N SER A 12 26.37 -11.02 11.95
CA SER A 12 25.85 -10.84 10.60
C SER A 12 24.47 -11.47 10.41
N LEU A 13 24.25 -12.67 10.96
CA LEU A 13 22.95 -13.35 10.94
C LEU A 13 21.90 -12.59 11.77
N LEU A 14 22.28 -12.06 12.94
CA LEU A 14 21.41 -11.25 13.78
C LEU A 14 20.99 -9.95 13.09
N LEU A 15 21.94 -9.28 12.42
CA LEU A 15 21.67 -8.07 11.62
C LEU A 15 20.71 -8.37 10.47
N LEU A 16 20.91 -9.47 9.74
CA LEU A 16 20.02 -9.88 8.65
C LEU A 16 18.61 -10.22 9.15
N ALA A 17 18.50 -10.91 10.27
CA ALA A 17 17.21 -11.23 10.90
C ALA A 17 16.48 -9.97 11.37
N ALA A 18 17.19 -9.01 12.00
CA ALA A 18 16.63 -7.74 12.42
C ALA A 18 16.15 -6.89 11.21
N PHE A 19 16.91 -6.89 10.11
CA PHE A 19 16.52 -6.21 8.88
C PHE A 19 15.28 -6.84 8.25
N ALA A 20 15.23 -8.18 8.16
CA ALA A 20 14.05 -8.89 7.66
C ALA A 20 12.80 -8.66 8.53
N ALA A 21 12.95 -8.53 9.84
CA ALA A 21 11.84 -8.22 10.75
C ALA A 21 11.31 -6.78 10.61
N SER A 22 12.09 -5.87 10.02
CA SER A 22 11.64 -4.49 9.75
C SER A 22 10.74 -4.37 8.51
N ALA A 23 10.59 -5.47 7.75
CA ALA A 23 9.65 -5.60 6.65
C ALA A 23 8.19 -5.40 7.14
N ARG A 24 7.54 -4.32 6.70
CA ARG A 24 6.14 -4.05 7.01
C ARG A 24 5.30 -4.15 5.75
N ALA A 25 4.50 -5.20 5.65
CA ALA A 25 3.34 -5.22 4.77
C ALA A 25 2.16 -4.60 5.53
N ALA A 26 1.26 -3.92 4.81
CA ALA A 26 0.07 -3.33 5.39
C ALA A 26 -1.14 -3.65 4.51
N THR A 27 -2.30 -3.83 5.13
CA THR A 27 -3.57 -3.98 4.42
C THR A 27 -4.43 -2.77 4.76
N PHE A 28 -4.86 -2.03 3.74
CA PHE A 28 -5.78 -0.91 3.89
C PHE A 28 -7.18 -1.35 3.49
N THR A 29 -8.13 -1.17 4.41
CA THR A 29 -9.55 -1.41 4.16
C THR A 29 -10.27 -0.07 4.09
N ILE A 30 -10.86 0.22 2.94
CA ILE A 30 -11.48 1.51 2.62
C ILE A 30 -12.98 1.26 2.44
N THR A 31 -13.80 1.80 3.34
CA THR A 31 -15.26 1.62 3.30
C THR A 31 -15.94 2.94 2.97
N ASN A 32 -16.86 2.91 1.99
CA ASN A 32 -17.70 4.06 1.68
C ASN A 32 -18.91 4.10 2.63
N ASN A 33 -18.82 4.92 3.68
CA ASN A 33 -19.95 5.18 4.58
C ASN A 33 -20.82 6.38 4.15
N CYS A 34 -20.55 6.98 2.99
CA CYS A 34 -21.34 8.09 2.45
C CYS A 34 -22.64 7.58 1.79
N GLY A 35 -23.66 8.43 1.72
CA GLY A 35 -24.91 8.15 1.02
C GLY A 35 -24.82 8.28 -0.52
N SER A 36 -23.63 8.41 -1.08
CA SER A 36 -23.39 8.57 -2.51
C SER A 36 -22.12 7.81 -2.92
N THR A 37 -22.01 7.49 -4.21
CA THR A 37 -20.83 6.82 -4.77
C THR A 37 -19.58 7.69 -4.63
N VAL A 38 -18.48 7.04 -4.25
CA VAL A 38 -17.14 7.65 -4.15
C VAL A 38 -16.15 6.83 -4.96
N TRP A 39 -15.04 7.46 -5.37
CA TRP A 39 -13.99 6.79 -6.14
C TRP A 39 -12.66 6.92 -5.40
N PRO A 40 -12.36 6.01 -4.45
CA PRO A 40 -11.07 5.99 -3.80
C PRO A 40 -9.96 5.62 -4.79
N ALA A 41 -8.79 6.22 -4.56
CA ALA A 41 -7.57 5.89 -5.26
C ALA A 41 -6.42 5.73 -4.26
N ALA A 42 -5.46 4.88 -4.63
CA ALA A 42 -4.27 4.55 -3.88
C ALA A 42 -3.05 4.50 -4.80
N THR A 43 -1.91 5.01 -4.32
CA THR A 43 -0.61 4.99 -5.02
C THR A 43 0.48 4.64 -4.01
N PRO A 44 1.55 3.91 -4.40
CA PRO A 44 1.82 3.35 -5.73
C PRO A 44 1.05 2.07 -6.07
N VAL A 45 0.37 1.45 -5.10
CA VAL A 45 -0.39 0.21 -5.28
C VAL A 45 -1.88 0.43 -5.03
N GLY A 46 -2.73 -0.36 -5.71
CA GLY A 46 -4.19 -0.27 -5.60
C GLY A 46 -4.86 0.47 -6.77
N GLY A 47 -4.28 1.57 -7.28
CA GLY A 47 -4.88 2.29 -8.41
C GLY A 47 -6.14 3.04 -7.99
N GLY A 48 -7.28 2.78 -8.62
CA GLY A 48 -8.55 3.39 -8.22
C GLY A 48 -9.75 2.54 -8.59
N THR A 49 -10.81 2.64 -7.80
CA THR A 49 -12.05 1.89 -8.02
C THR A 49 -13.26 2.74 -7.67
N GLN A 50 -14.43 2.34 -8.16
CA GLN A 50 -15.71 2.88 -7.69
C GLN A 50 -16.12 2.13 -6.41
N LEU A 51 -16.66 2.87 -5.43
CA LEU A 51 -17.33 2.33 -4.26
C LEU A 51 -18.71 2.96 -4.10
N ASP A 52 -19.74 2.15 -4.27
CA ASP A 52 -21.12 2.54 -3.95
C ASP A 52 -21.35 2.55 -2.42
N PRO A 53 -22.41 3.19 -1.92
CA PRO A 53 -22.69 3.26 -0.48
C PRO A 53 -22.66 1.90 0.21
N GLY A 54 -21.90 1.81 1.31
CA GLY A 54 -21.71 0.60 2.10
C GLY A 54 -20.68 -0.39 1.55
N GLN A 55 -20.15 -0.17 0.35
CA GLN A 55 -19.12 -1.05 -0.21
C GLN A 55 -17.74 -0.80 0.42
N THR A 56 -16.90 -1.82 0.34
CA THR A 56 -15.54 -1.81 0.87
C THR A 56 -14.56 -2.30 -0.17
N TRP A 57 -13.40 -1.65 -0.22
CA TRP A 57 -12.26 -2.02 -1.05
C TRP A 57 -11.04 -2.27 -0.16
N THR A 58 -10.35 -3.37 -0.41
CA THR A 58 -9.13 -3.74 0.31
C THR A 58 -7.93 -3.63 -0.63
N VAL A 59 -6.87 -3.00 -0.14
CA VAL A 59 -5.59 -2.86 -0.83
C VAL A 59 -4.49 -3.48 0.01
N ASP A 60 -3.85 -4.52 -0.53
CA ASP A 60 -2.67 -5.12 0.06
C ASP A 60 -1.43 -4.38 -0.40
N VAL A 61 -0.73 -3.77 0.55
CA VAL A 61 0.49 -3.01 0.34
C VAL A 61 1.68 -3.90 0.68
N PRO A 62 2.49 -4.28 -0.33
CA PRO A 62 3.63 -5.14 -0.11
C PRO A 62 4.70 -4.45 0.75
N VAL A 63 5.54 -5.26 1.37
CA VAL A 63 6.70 -4.76 2.11
C VAL A 63 7.58 -3.87 1.24
N GLY A 64 8.05 -2.77 1.83
CA GLY A 64 9.02 -1.89 1.17
C GLY A 64 8.37 -0.85 0.26
N THR A 65 7.04 -0.81 0.21
CA THR A 65 6.31 0.30 -0.38
C THR A 65 6.59 1.57 0.41
N GLN A 66 6.95 2.65 -0.29
CA GLN A 66 7.30 3.93 0.30
C GLN A 66 6.33 5.00 -0.20
N SER A 67 5.96 5.92 0.70
CA SER A 67 5.11 7.06 0.39
C SER A 67 3.72 6.70 -0.16
N ASP A 68 3.09 5.66 0.40
CA ASP A 68 1.71 5.32 0.08
C ASP A 68 0.76 6.49 0.37
N ARG A 69 -0.19 6.73 -0.53
CA ARG A 69 -1.30 7.69 -0.32
C ARG A 69 -2.60 7.06 -0.74
N VAL A 70 -3.64 7.30 0.06
CA VAL A 70 -5.03 6.95 -0.24
C VAL A 70 -5.88 8.21 -0.17
N TRP A 71 -6.73 8.45 -1.16
CA TRP A 71 -7.63 9.61 -1.20
C TRP A 71 -8.96 9.26 -1.85
N GLY A 72 -10.02 9.97 -1.44
CA GLY A 72 -11.35 9.83 -2.02
C GLY A 72 -11.64 10.91 -3.07
N ARG A 73 -12.32 10.52 -4.16
CA ARG A 73 -12.88 11.45 -5.16
C ARG A 73 -14.41 11.39 -5.13
N THR A 74 -15.07 12.53 -5.34
CA THR A 74 -16.53 12.66 -5.38
C THR A 74 -16.96 13.51 -6.58
N GLY A 75 -18.09 13.21 -7.22
CA GLY A 75 -18.66 14.06 -8.27
C GLY A 75 -19.45 13.28 -9.34
N THR A 76 -20.41 13.94 -9.99
CA THR A 76 -21.15 13.39 -11.12
C THR A 76 -20.30 13.45 -12.38
N GLY A 77 -19.95 12.29 -12.96
CA GLY A 77 -19.17 12.22 -14.21
C GLY A 77 -17.69 11.87 -14.04
N VAL A 78 -17.30 11.26 -12.92
CA VAL A 78 -15.96 10.69 -12.73
C VAL A 78 -15.81 9.43 -13.59
N THR A 79 -15.57 9.59 -14.90
CA THR A 79 -15.09 8.51 -15.78
C THR A 79 -13.61 8.27 -15.52
N LEU A 80 -13.32 7.50 -14.46
CA LEU A 80 -11.98 6.95 -14.22
C LEU A 80 -11.81 5.71 -15.11
N ASN A 81 -11.66 5.93 -16.42
CA ASN A 81 -11.16 4.87 -17.29
C ASN A 81 -9.66 4.69 -17.01
N CYS A 82 -9.33 4.00 -15.92
CA CYS A 82 -7.97 3.66 -15.54
C CYS A 82 -7.45 2.42 -16.29
N GLY A 83 -7.86 2.24 -17.56
CA GLY A 83 -7.33 1.22 -18.47
C GLY A 83 -6.01 1.60 -19.15
N GLY A 84 -5.38 2.72 -18.76
CA GLY A 84 -4.15 3.21 -19.36
C GLY A 84 -3.36 4.11 -18.41
N ALA A 85 -2.04 4.17 -18.64
CA ALA A 85 -1.00 4.75 -17.77
C ALA A 85 -1.07 6.27 -17.53
N ARG A 86 -2.25 6.90 -17.52
CA ARG A 86 -2.43 8.32 -17.27
C ARG A 86 -3.72 8.55 -16.48
N CYS A 87 -3.60 8.62 -15.16
CA CYS A 87 -4.52 9.45 -14.39
C CYS A 87 -3.98 10.88 -14.50
N PRO A 88 -4.74 11.88 -15.01
CA PRO A 88 -4.30 13.25 -14.87
C PRO A 88 -4.20 13.55 -13.38
N ASP A 89 -3.00 13.95 -12.98
CA ASP A 89 -2.65 14.30 -11.61
C ASP A 89 -3.60 15.37 -11.08
N ALA A 90 -4.04 15.15 -9.84
CA ALA A 90 -4.49 16.20 -8.95
C ALA A 90 -3.82 15.94 -7.60
#